data_AF-A0A970FFB5-F1
#
_entry.id   AF-A0A970FFB5-F1
#
_cell.length_a   1.000
_cell.length_b   1.000
_cell.length_c   1.000
_cell.angle_alpha   90.00
_cell.angle_beta   90.00
_cell.angle_gamma   90.00
#
_symmetry.space_group_name_H-M   'P 1'
#
loop_
_entity.id
_entity.type
_entity.pdbx_description
1 polymer ?
#
loop_
_entity_poly.entity_id
_entity_poly.type
_entity_poly.pdbx_seq_one_letter_code
_entity_poly.pdbx_strand_id
1 'polypeptide(L)'
;MKDKGLVVCGEDIDEGLSLQVWTKGACPRLVVVNRGKDKRKLMPFRWLEKEDRTITLKGAKGKSNAYNVEQLEEPVRRMLYRYAQDPVFKGLLWHSVIFMSDLLHTPRAIFDETDFAMLHDDRRCRLWLLDLTEGERHGFFLPFFPRSSDEEIFGEHPGAYSDGGRTVVDLKKSGVTRKLASVAPARWYDAPRIAAAAALLGFSLFYEDASALSAFLWNAVQDGVPSKDALSEKPDDPGLSRFTRKMANYVRHWYIVDEIEYWTHFDSFQALKDKGFTRKQRVTLNVGDIGPVEYTVTIYADETGRMAVGCSPVQYTDRHQGDMIFTLPAELYEKALEDDSFGGAKDDYFTLSALISAKLFSMWKERVGSFVNVFLSPGV
;
A
#
# COMPACT_ATOMS: atom_id res chain seq x y z
N MET A 1 -34.51 20.19 0.14
CA MET A 1 -34.49 19.06 -0.81
C MET A 1 -33.62 17.95 -0.24
N LYS A 2 -34.13 16.71 -0.19
CA LYS A 2 -33.46 15.54 0.38
C LYS A 2 -32.66 14.84 -0.72
N ASP A 3 -31.39 15.20 -0.91
CA ASP A 3 -30.51 14.45 -1.81
C ASP A 3 -30.17 13.09 -1.21
N LYS A 4 -30.95 12.08 -1.59
CA LYS A 4 -30.71 10.68 -1.25
C LYS A 4 -29.70 10.13 -2.25
N GLY A 5 -28.57 9.59 -1.77
CA GLY A 5 -27.64 8.88 -2.65
C GLY A 5 -28.30 7.70 -3.36
N LEU A 6 -27.66 7.24 -4.42
CA LEU A 6 -28.23 6.31 -5.39
C LEU A 6 -27.49 4.97 -5.34
N VAL A 7 -28.24 3.89 -5.61
CA VAL A 7 -27.64 2.58 -5.89
C VAL A 7 -27.24 2.58 -7.36
N VAL A 8 -25.95 2.40 -7.64
CA VAL A 8 -25.40 2.51 -9.01
C VAL A 8 -25.35 1.14 -9.68
N CYS A 9 -25.06 0.09 -8.92
CA CYS A 9 -25.10 -1.29 -9.38
C CYS A 9 -25.29 -2.24 -8.19
N GLY A 10 -25.58 -3.51 -8.47
CA GLY A 10 -25.68 -4.56 -7.46
C GLY A 10 -25.64 -5.96 -8.04
N GLU A 11 -25.39 -6.93 -7.18
CA GLU A 11 -25.29 -8.34 -7.49
C GLU A 11 -26.13 -9.17 -6.52
N ASP A 12 -26.99 -10.02 -7.06
CA ASP A 12 -27.75 -10.98 -6.27
C ASP A 12 -26.89 -12.21 -6.04
N ILE A 13 -26.67 -12.57 -4.78
CA ILE A 13 -25.86 -13.73 -4.39
C ILE A 13 -26.75 -14.97 -4.34
N ASP A 14 -27.89 -14.84 -3.67
CA ASP A 14 -28.92 -15.86 -3.57
C ASP A 14 -30.29 -15.21 -3.26
N GLU A 15 -31.28 -16.02 -2.92
CA GLU A 15 -32.62 -15.54 -2.54
C GLU A 15 -32.63 -14.69 -1.26
N GLY A 16 -31.61 -14.80 -0.41
CA GLY A 16 -31.51 -14.14 0.90
C GLY A 16 -30.63 -12.89 0.91
N LEU A 17 -29.61 -12.80 0.06
CA LEU A 17 -28.61 -11.74 0.05
C LEU A 17 -28.42 -11.12 -1.34
N SER A 18 -28.39 -9.79 -1.36
CA SER A 18 -27.92 -8.99 -2.49
C SER A 18 -26.91 -7.96 -1.99
N LEU A 19 -25.87 -7.70 -2.80
CA LEU A 19 -24.89 -6.66 -2.56
C LEU A 19 -25.12 -5.51 -3.53
N GLN A 20 -24.94 -4.27 -3.08
CA GLN A 20 -25.08 -3.09 -3.93
C GLN A 20 -23.98 -2.06 -3.67
N VAL A 21 -23.67 -1.26 -4.68
CA VAL A 21 -22.84 -0.06 -4.54
C VAL A 21 -23.76 1.13 -4.37
N TRP A 22 -23.60 1.84 -3.26
CA TRP A 22 -24.29 3.10 -3.00
C TRP A 22 -23.29 4.25 -3.02
N THR A 23 -23.61 5.33 -3.72
CA THR A 23 -22.82 6.57 -3.71
C THR A 23 -23.73 7.79 -3.80
N LYS A 24 -23.19 8.93 -3.38
CA LYS A 24 -23.80 10.25 -3.48
C LYS A 24 -22.78 11.26 -4.02
N GLY A 25 -22.07 10.91 -5.10
CA GLY A 25 -20.94 11.70 -5.60
C GLY A 25 -19.78 11.77 -4.59
N ALA A 26 -19.61 10.71 -3.80
CA ALA A 26 -18.60 10.62 -2.76
C ALA A 26 -18.09 9.17 -2.68
N CYS A 27 -17.19 8.89 -1.73
CA CYS A 27 -16.69 7.55 -1.46
C CYS A 27 -17.84 6.53 -1.39
N PRO A 28 -17.87 5.52 -2.27
CA PRO A 28 -18.95 4.56 -2.34
C PRO A 28 -18.98 3.66 -1.10
N ARG A 29 -20.16 3.10 -0.81
CA ARG A 29 -20.40 2.18 0.29
C ARG A 29 -20.94 0.86 -0.26
N LEU A 30 -20.52 -0.24 0.36
CA LEU A 30 -21.08 -1.55 0.14
C LEU A 30 -22.41 -1.64 0.91
N VAL A 31 -23.49 -1.99 0.23
CA VAL A 31 -24.80 -2.20 0.83
C VAL A 31 -25.08 -3.69 0.88
N VAL A 32 -25.35 -4.20 2.07
CA VAL A 32 -25.81 -5.55 2.31
C VAL A 32 -27.32 -5.53 2.41
N VAL A 33 -28.00 -6.16 1.46
CA VAL A 33 -29.46 -6.22 1.39
C VAL A 33 -29.93 -7.61 1.80
N ASN A 34 -30.61 -7.69 2.94
CA ASN A 34 -31.36 -8.88 3.34
C ASN A 34 -32.69 -8.90 2.57
N ARG A 35 -32.74 -9.69 1.51
CA ARG A 35 -33.88 -9.81 0.61
C ARG A 35 -35.12 -10.37 1.32
N GLY A 36 -34.92 -11.29 2.27
CA GLY A 36 -36.02 -11.91 3.03
C GLY A 36 -36.70 -11.00 4.06
N LYS A 37 -36.10 -9.85 4.41
CA LYS A 37 -36.65 -8.88 5.37
C LYS A 37 -36.76 -7.46 4.85
N ASP A 38 -36.39 -7.24 3.58
CA ASP A 38 -36.22 -5.93 2.96
C ASP A 38 -35.44 -4.93 3.84
N LYS A 39 -34.37 -5.42 4.49
CA LYS A 39 -33.49 -4.61 5.33
C LYS A 39 -32.16 -4.39 4.64
N ARG A 40 -31.66 -3.14 4.71
CA ARG A 40 -30.38 -2.74 4.11
C ARG A 40 -29.42 -2.26 5.19
N LYS A 41 -28.16 -2.63 5.08
CA LYS A 41 -27.08 -2.13 5.93
C LYS A 41 -25.97 -1.58 5.05
N LEU A 42 -25.62 -0.31 5.26
CA LEU A 42 -24.45 0.29 4.62
C LEU A 42 -23.21 -0.05 5.43
N MET A 43 -22.14 -0.43 4.73
CA MET A 43 -20.83 -0.70 5.30
C MET A 43 -19.72 -0.16 4.38
N PRO A 44 -18.55 0.19 4.94
CA PRO A 44 -17.39 0.54 4.13
C PRO A 44 -16.83 -0.68 3.39
N PHE A 45 -16.20 -0.47 2.22
CA PHE A 45 -15.53 -1.56 1.49
C PHE A 45 -14.38 -2.18 2.27
N ARG A 46 -13.71 -1.42 3.16
CA ARG A 46 -12.73 -1.97 4.13
C ARG A 46 -13.28 -3.11 5.01
N TRP A 47 -14.60 -3.33 5.03
CA TRP A 47 -15.17 -4.48 5.69
C TRP A 47 -14.65 -5.80 5.10
N LEU A 48 -14.47 -5.85 3.77
CA LEU A 48 -14.04 -7.02 2.99
C LEU A 48 -12.55 -7.38 3.14
N GLU A 49 -11.75 -6.55 3.81
CA GLU A 49 -10.30 -6.78 3.96
C GLU A 49 -9.96 -7.92 4.91
N LYS A 50 -10.84 -8.23 5.86
CA LYS A 50 -10.59 -9.30 6.83
C LYS A 50 -11.31 -10.58 6.40
N GLU A 51 -10.53 -11.62 6.15
CA GLU A 51 -11.02 -12.90 5.62
C GLU A 51 -11.87 -13.67 6.63
N ASP A 52 -11.61 -13.48 7.92
CA ASP A 52 -12.36 -14.10 9.02
C ASP A 52 -13.77 -13.51 9.22
N ARG A 53 -14.10 -12.41 8.53
CA ARG A 53 -15.41 -11.76 8.67
C ARG A 53 -16.50 -12.54 7.96
N THR A 54 -17.68 -12.49 8.57
CA THR A 54 -18.87 -13.17 8.08
C THR A 54 -20.08 -12.25 8.15
N ILE A 55 -20.91 -12.25 7.12
CA ILE A 55 -22.24 -11.65 7.14
C ILE A 55 -23.23 -12.71 7.60
N THR A 56 -23.91 -12.46 8.72
CA THR A 56 -24.96 -13.35 9.22
C THR A 56 -26.33 -12.73 9.02
N LEU A 57 -27.17 -13.37 8.21
CA LEU A 57 -28.53 -12.93 7.92
C LEU A 57 -29.58 -13.88 8.49
N LYS A 58 -30.54 -13.34 9.23
CA LYS A 58 -31.74 -14.09 9.63
C LYS A 58 -32.76 -14.11 8.48
N GLY A 59 -33.12 -15.30 8.00
CA GLY A 59 -34.16 -15.51 6.99
C GLY A 59 -35.59 -15.44 7.55
N ALA A 60 -36.58 -15.62 6.67
CA ALA A 60 -38.01 -15.52 6.99
C ALA A 60 -38.51 -16.61 7.95
N LYS A 61 -37.89 -17.80 7.95
CA LYS A 61 -38.24 -18.95 8.83
C LYS A 61 -37.32 -19.10 10.06
N GLY A 62 -36.61 -18.03 10.46
CA GLY A 62 -35.70 -18.07 11.62
C GLY A 62 -34.35 -18.75 11.38
N LYS A 63 -34.17 -19.49 10.27
CA LYS A 63 -32.86 -20.00 9.85
C LYS A 63 -31.89 -18.84 9.56
N SER A 64 -30.66 -18.99 10.02
CA SER A 64 -29.59 -18.02 9.81
C SER A 64 -28.65 -18.54 8.73
N ASN A 65 -28.39 -17.72 7.72
CA ASN A 65 -27.37 -17.98 6.71
C ASN A 65 -26.13 -17.14 7.04
N ALA A 66 -24.95 -17.71 6.81
CA ALA A 66 -23.66 -17.08 7.04
C ALA A 66 -22.90 -17.05 5.71
N TYR A 67 -22.35 -15.88 5.36
CA TYR A 67 -21.59 -15.66 4.14
C TYR A 67 -20.20 -15.17 4.54
N ASN A 68 -19.17 -15.99 4.31
CA ASN A 68 -17.78 -15.60 4.56
C ASN A 68 -17.26 -14.70 3.42
N VAL A 69 -16.15 -13.99 3.61
CA VAL A 69 -15.67 -13.06 2.57
C VAL A 69 -15.29 -13.79 1.28
N GLU A 70 -14.69 -14.98 1.36
CA GLU A 70 -14.32 -15.82 0.21
C GLU A 70 -15.50 -16.04 -0.76
N GLN A 71 -16.68 -16.37 -0.23
CA GLN A 71 -17.92 -16.53 -1.01
C GLN A 71 -18.40 -15.21 -1.66
N LEU A 72 -18.01 -14.07 -1.10
CA LEU A 72 -18.42 -12.75 -1.57
C LEU A 72 -17.44 -12.16 -2.60
N GLU A 73 -16.23 -12.69 -2.74
CA GLU A 73 -15.19 -12.07 -3.59
C GLU A 73 -15.64 -11.93 -5.04
N GLU A 74 -16.04 -13.04 -5.65
CA GLU A 74 -16.42 -13.07 -7.05
C GLU A 74 -17.72 -12.26 -7.33
N PRO A 75 -18.79 -12.34 -6.51
CA PRO A 75 -19.92 -11.41 -6.60
C PRO A 75 -19.53 -9.93 -6.48
N VAL A 76 -18.65 -9.57 -5.54
CA VAL A 76 -18.18 -8.19 -5.38
C VAL A 76 -17.36 -7.75 -6.59
N ARG A 77 -16.49 -8.61 -7.13
CA ARG A 77 -15.72 -8.34 -8.35
C ARG A 77 -16.63 -8.01 -9.53
N ARG A 78 -17.67 -8.82 -9.79
CA ARG A 78 -18.65 -8.54 -10.87
C ARG A 78 -19.42 -7.25 -10.65
N MET A 79 -19.78 -6.96 -9.40
CA MET A 79 -20.42 -5.70 -9.03
C MET A 79 -19.50 -4.51 -9.31
N LEU A 80 -18.25 -4.56 -8.84
CA LEU A 80 -17.26 -3.51 -9.05
C LEU A 80 -16.89 -3.35 -10.53
N TYR A 81 -16.83 -4.43 -11.31
CA TYR A 81 -16.61 -4.35 -12.76
C TYR A 81 -17.70 -3.53 -13.49
N ARG A 82 -18.97 -3.66 -13.06
CA ARG A 82 -20.06 -2.81 -13.58
C ARG A 82 -19.94 -1.38 -13.07
N TYR A 83 -19.62 -1.18 -11.80
CA TYR A 83 -19.38 0.15 -11.26
C TYR A 83 -18.23 0.87 -11.99
N ALA A 84 -17.21 0.12 -12.39
CA ALA A 84 -16.08 0.61 -13.17
C ALA A 84 -16.48 1.26 -14.48
N GLN A 85 -17.70 0.99 -15.01
CA GLN A 85 -18.17 1.57 -16.26
C GLN A 85 -18.61 3.03 -16.11
N ASP A 86 -18.77 3.53 -14.87
CA ASP A 86 -19.06 4.94 -14.58
C ASP A 86 -17.91 5.85 -15.08
N PRO A 87 -18.17 6.77 -16.04
CA PRO A 87 -17.15 7.66 -16.58
C PRO A 87 -16.47 8.55 -15.54
N VAL A 88 -17.20 9.00 -14.52
CA VAL A 88 -16.68 9.83 -13.43
C VAL A 88 -15.68 9.03 -12.62
N PHE A 89 -16.05 7.80 -12.25
CA PHE A 89 -15.16 6.90 -11.52
C PHE A 89 -13.92 6.54 -12.36
N LYS A 90 -14.08 6.22 -13.66
CA LYS A 90 -12.93 5.93 -14.55
C LYS A 90 -11.94 7.09 -14.62
N GLY A 91 -12.45 8.29 -14.87
CA GLY A 91 -11.61 9.49 -14.93
C GLY A 91 -10.92 9.74 -13.59
N LEU A 92 -11.67 9.63 -12.49
CA LEU A 92 -11.12 9.85 -11.16
C LEU A 92 -10.06 8.81 -10.79
N LEU A 93 -10.26 7.54 -11.15
CA LEU A 93 -9.27 6.48 -10.97
C LEU A 93 -7.99 6.79 -11.72
N TRP A 94 -8.07 7.20 -12.99
CA TRP A 94 -6.91 7.58 -13.79
C TRP A 94 -6.11 8.72 -13.15
N HIS A 95 -6.78 9.81 -12.76
CA HIS A 95 -6.12 10.93 -12.09
C HIS A 95 -5.55 10.55 -10.71
N SER A 96 -6.25 9.69 -9.96
CA SER A 96 -5.79 9.20 -8.66
C SER A 96 -4.54 8.32 -8.79
N VAL A 97 -4.44 7.50 -9.85
CA VAL A 97 -3.23 6.71 -10.14
C VAL A 97 -2.04 7.62 -10.40
N ILE A 98 -2.23 8.69 -11.19
CA ILE A 98 -1.19 9.70 -11.46
C ILE A 98 -0.76 10.36 -10.15
N PHE A 99 -1.72 10.78 -9.32
CA PHE A 99 -1.45 11.37 -8.00
C PHE A 99 -0.63 10.44 -7.10
N MET A 100 -1.04 9.18 -6.96
CA MET A 100 -0.30 8.18 -6.15
C MET A 100 1.10 7.92 -6.70
N SER A 101 1.24 7.86 -8.03
CA SER A 101 2.54 7.76 -8.70
C SER A 101 3.41 8.99 -8.43
N ASP A 102 2.85 10.20 -8.45
CA ASP A 102 3.58 11.43 -8.10
C ASP A 102 4.07 11.45 -6.65
N LEU A 103 3.25 10.96 -5.72
CA LEU A 103 3.67 10.80 -4.32
C LEU A 103 4.85 9.82 -4.18
N LEU A 104 4.77 8.68 -4.85
CA LEU A 104 5.80 7.64 -4.85
C LEU A 104 7.13 8.15 -5.41
N HIS A 105 7.07 8.92 -6.50
CA HIS A 105 8.24 9.41 -7.23
C HIS A 105 8.73 10.79 -6.78
N THR A 106 8.15 11.39 -5.73
CA THR A 106 8.59 12.71 -5.24
C THR A 106 10.05 12.63 -4.78
N PRO A 107 11.00 13.36 -5.42
CA PRO A 107 12.41 13.32 -5.05
C PRO A 107 12.69 14.16 -3.80
N ARG A 108 13.83 13.90 -3.15
CA ARG A 108 14.39 14.75 -2.08
C ARG A 108 15.78 15.25 -2.43
N ALA A 109 15.96 16.57 -2.32
CA ALA A 109 17.23 17.20 -2.65
C ALA A 109 18.31 16.95 -1.58
N ILE A 110 19.53 16.79 -2.06
CA ILE A 110 20.76 16.71 -1.29
C ILE A 110 21.69 17.81 -1.81
N PHE A 111 22.18 18.65 -0.91
CA PHE A 111 23.00 19.81 -1.25
C PHE A 111 24.43 19.68 -0.72
N ASP A 112 24.66 18.81 0.26
CA ASP A 112 25.95 18.59 0.88
C ASP A 112 26.33 17.11 0.70
N GLU A 113 27.55 16.84 0.24
CA GLU A 113 28.04 15.47 0.03
C GLU A 113 28.06 14.68 1.36
N THR A 114 28.27 15.36 2.49
CA THR A 114 28.25 14.74 3.82
C THR A 114 26.89 14.16 4.20
N ASP A 115 25.81 14.63 3.57
CA ASP A 115 24.46 14.06 3.76
C ASP A 115 24.37 12.60 3.28
N PHE A 116 25.17 12.19 2.31
CA PHE A 116 25.20 10.81 1.83
C PHE A 116 25.84 9.85 2.85
N ALA A 117 26.76 10.34 3.69
CA ALA A 117 27.35 9.52 4.74
C ALA A 117 26.32 9.11 5.80
N MET A 118 25.33 9.97 6.06
CA MET A 118 24.24 9.72 7.00
C MET A 118 22.93 10.37 6.53
N LEU A 119 22.20 9.66 5.67
CA LEU A 119 20.90 10.12 5.19
C LEU A 119 19.90 10.25 6.35
N HIS A 120 19.28 11.42 6.46
CA HIS A 120 18.16 11.63 7.37
C HIS A 120 16.90 10.84 6.93
N ASP A 121 16.05 10.48 7.88
CA ASP A 121 14.87 9.63 7.66
C ASP A 121 13.93 10.13 6.55
N ASP A 122 13.76 11.45 6.43
CA ASP A 122 12.87 12.04 5.43
C ASP A 122 13.35 11.84 3.98
N ARG A 123 14.67 11.69 3.79
CA ARG A 123 15.33 11.28 2.54
C ARG A 123 15.31 9.78 2.40
N ARG A 124 15.58 9.03 3.48
CA ARG A 124 15.59 7.58 3.44
C ARG A 124 14.25 6.97 3.06
N CYS A 125 13.14 7.66 3.34
CA CYS A 125 11.80 7.20 2.97
C CYS A 125 11.44 7.41 1.48
N ARG A 126 12.39 7.76 0.61
CA ARG A 126 12.15 8.09 -0.80
C ARG A 126 12.84 7.10 -1.74
N LEU A 127 12.31 7.04 -2.95
CA LEU A 127 12.92 6.26 -4.04
C LEU A 127 13.91 7.10 -4.86
N TRP A 128 13.92 8.41 -4.70
CA TRP A 128 14.73 9.33 -5.51
C TRP A 128 15.39 10.37 -4.64
N LEU A 129 16.71 10.43 -4.75
CA LEU A 129 17.52 11.50 -4.20
C LEU A 129 17.94 12.39 -5.36
N LEU A 130 17.70 13.70 -5.23
CA LEU A 130 18.16 14.68 -6.21
C LEU A 130 19.48 15.25 -5.69
N ASP A 131 20.57 14.80 -6.29
CA ASP A 131 21.92 15.26 -5.98
C ASP A 131 22.18 16.62 -6.63
N LEU A 132 22.43 17.64 -5.80
CA LEU A 132 22.77 19.01 -6.18
C LEU A 132 24.07 19.46 -5.48
N THR A 133 24.92 18.51 -5.08
CA THR A 133 26.17 18.78 -4.34
C THR A 133 27.18 19.59 -5.16
N GLU A 134 27.20 19.40 -6.49
CA GLU A 134 28.02 20.20 -7.42
C GLU A 134 27.40 21.56 -7.79
N GLY A 135 26.21 21.87 -7.27
CA GLY A 135 25.56 23.17 -7.41
C GLY A 135 24.08 23.08 -7.80
N GLU A 136 23.38 24.20 -7.60
CA GLU A 136 21.92 24.28 -7.73
C GLU A 136 21.38 24.31 -9.17
N ARG A 137 22.26 24.44 -10.17
CA ARG A 137 21.90 24.58 -11.59
C ARG A 137 21.71 23.25 -12.30
N HIS A 138 22.55 22.27 -11.99
CA HIS A 138 22.55 20.96 -12.64
C HIS A 138 22.72 19.88 -11.56
N GLY A 139 22.08 18.74 -11.76
CA GLY A 139 22.14 17.66 -10.79
C GLY A 139 21.67 16.34 -11.36
N PHE A 140 21.51 15.34 -10.50
CA PHE A 140 21.11 14.01 -10.89
C PHE A 140 20.03 13.46 -9.97
N PHE A 141 18.97 12.89 -10.56
CA PHE A 141 18.05 12.03 -9.84
C PHE A 141 18.69 10.65 -9.70
N LEU A 142 19.21 10.40 -8.50
CA LEU A 142 19.80 9.13 -8.10
C LEU A 142 18.69 8.17 -7.62
N PRO A 143 18.66 6.93 -8.14
CA PRO A 143 17.71 5.93 -7.67
C PRO A 143 18.13 5.42 -6.29
N PHE A 144 17.28 5.62 -5.28
CA PHE A 144 17.45 5.03 -3.95
C PHE A 144 16.64 3.73 -3.82
N PHE A 145 16.99 2.79 -4.69
CA PHE A 145 16.45 1.44 -4.74
C PHE A 145 17.35 0.54 -5.59
N PRO A 146 17.38 -0.77 -5.31
CA PRO A 146 18.09 -1.74 -6.15
C PRO A 146 17.45 -1.85 -7.53
N ARG A 147 18.31 -1.87 -8.55
CA ARG A 147 17.94 -2.02 -9.97
C ARG A 147 18.19 -3.46 -10.41
N SER A 148 17.23 -4.05 -11.09
CA SER A 148 17.45 -5.24 -11.92
C SER A 148 18.15 -4.86 -13.22
N SER A 149 18.67 -5.86 -13.95
CA SER A 149 19.31 -5.66 -15.26
C SER A 149 18.40 -4.92 -16.24
N ASP A 150 17.10 -5.23 -16.23
CA ASP A 150 16.13 -4.59 -17.11
C ASP A 150 15.83 -3.13 -16.68
N GLU A 151 16.15 -2.75 -15.44
CA GLU A 151 15.99 -1.41 -14.88
C GLU A 151 17.29 -0.57 -14.93
N GLU A 152 18.36 -1.06 -15.54
CA GLU A 152 19.59 -0.31 -15.83
C GLU A 152 19.40 0.74 -16.96
N ILE A 153 18.16 1.13 -17.21
CA ILE A 153 17.68 2.09 -18.24
C ILE A 153 18.07 3.56 -18.01
N PHE A 154 18.70 3.85 -16.86
CA PHE A 154 19.33 5.13 -16.55
C PHE A 154 20.66 5.14 -17.28
N GLY A 155 21.09 6.28 -17.84
CA GLY A 155 22.40 6.35 -18.49
C GLY A 155 23.55 5.90 -17.58
N GLU A 156 24.78 5.91 -18.12
CA GLU A 156 25.98 5.72 -17.29
C GLU A 156 25.92 6.59 -16.02
N HIS A 157 26.51 6.08 -14.93
CA HIS A 157 26.55 6.73 -13.62
C HIS A 157 26.69 8.26 -13.71
N PRO A 158 25.94 9.06 -12.92
CA PRO A 158 25.36 8.66 -11.63
C PRO A 158 23.83 8.46 -11.58
N GLY A 159 23.06 8.87 -12.59
CA GLY A 159 21.60 8.78 -12.57
C GLY A 159 20.92 9.52 -13.72
N ALA A 160 19.62 9.86 -13.56
CA ALA A 160 18.93 10.67 -14.58
C ALA A 160 19.27 12.15 -14.40
N TYR A 161 19.83 12.78 -15.43
CA TYR A 161 20.23 14.19 -15.41
C TYR A 161 19.03 15.13 -15.14
N SER A 162 19.27 16.17 -14.33
CA SER A 162 18.34 17.26 -14.03
C SER A 162 18.93 18.61 -14.41
N ASP A 163 18.20 19.37 -15.22
CA ASP A 163 18.55 20.72 -15.65
C ASP A 163 17.72 21.77 -14.88
N GLY A 164 18.20 22.17 -13.71
CA GLY A 164 17.52 23.12 -12.82
C GLY A 164 16.20 22.64 -12.19
N GLY A 165 15.70 21.47 -12.59
CA GLY A 165 14.45 20.87 -12.11
C GLY A 165 14.60 20.22 -10.73
N ARG A 166 13.63 20.45 -9.83
CA ARG A 166 13.66 19.94 -8.45
C ARG A 166 12.43 19.12 -8.06
N THR A 167 11.52 18.91 -9.00
CA THR A 167 10.19 18.38 -8.70
C THR A 167 9.98 17.01 -9.34
N VAL A 168 8.91 16.33 -8.92
CA VAL A 168 8.47 15.09 -9.59
C VAL A 168 8.13 15.31 -11.07
N VAL A 169 7.70 16.52 -11.44
CA VAL A 169 7.44 16.88 -12.84
C VAL A 169 8.74 16.82 -13.65
N ASP A 170 9.84 17.26 -13.07
CA ASP A 170 11.15 17.26 -13.74
C ASP A 170 11.71 15.85 -13.87
N LEU A 171 11.57 15.03 -12.81
CA LEU A 171 11.88 13.60 -12.89
C LEU A 171 11.04 12.91 -13.98
N LYS A 172 9.75 13.23 -14.11
CA LYS A 172 8.88 12.69 -15.16
C LYS A 172 9.32 13.13 -16.57
N LYS A 173 9.81 14.36 -16.75
CA LYS A 173 10.33 14.85 -18.04
C LYS A 173 11.54 14.05 -18.53
N SER A 174 12.35 13.48 -17.63
CA SER A 174 13.44 12.56 -18.01
C SER A 174 12.92 11.27 -18.68
N GLY A 175 11.61 10.98 -18.57
CA GLY A 175 10.96 9.79 -19.10
C GLY A 175 11.17 8.54 -18.24
N VAL A 176 11.92 8.64 -17.15
CA VAL A 176 12.43 7.45 -16.46
C VAL A 176 11.38 6.69 -15.67
N THR A 177 10.44 7.39 -15.06
CA THR A 177 9.31 6.77 -14.34
C THR A 177 8.42 5.95 -15.28
N ARG A 178 8.21 6.44 -16.51
CA ARG A 178 7.46 5.70 -17.55
C ARG A 178 8.21 4.44 -18.00
N LYS A 179 9.53 4.52 -18.16
CA LYS A 179 10.35 3.36 -18.54
C LYS A 179 10.34 2.28 -17.45
N LEU A 180 10.52 2.66 -16.18
CA LEU A 180 10.40 1.74 -15.03
C LEU A 180 9.03 1.03 -15.03
N ALA A 181 7.94 1.80 -15.20
CA ALA A 181 6.59 1.25 -15.30
C ALA A 181 6.39 0.30 -16.49
N SER A 182 7.11 0.49 -17.60
CA SER A 182 7.04 -0.40 -18.75
C SER A 182 7.83 -1.70 -18.58
N VAL A 183 8.96 -1.65 -17.87
CA VAL A 183 9.84 -2.81 -17.66
C VAL A 183 9.29 -3.73 -16.58
N ALA A 184 8.94 -3.17 -15.41
CA ALA A 184 8.44 -3.92 -14.27
C ALA A 184 7.11 -3.32 -13.76
N PRO A 185 6.00 -3.46 -14.51
CA PRO A 185 4.71 -2.86 -14.15
C PRO A 185 4.19 -3.33 -12.78
N ALA A 186 4.43 -4.60 -12.41
CA ALA A 186 4.03 -5.15 -11.11
C ALA A 186 4.66 -4.43 -9.90
N ARG A 187 5.87 -3.89 -10.10
CA ARG A 187 6.62 -3.10 -9.12
C ARG A 187 6.19 -1.63 -9.15
N TRP A 188 6.24 -1.00 -10.33
CA TRP A 188 6.16 0.46 -10.46
C TRP A 188 4.77 1.02 -10.75
N TYR A 189 3.90 0.23 -11.39
CA TYR A 189 2.57 0.67 -11.81
C TYR A 189 1.44 0.11 -10.94
N ASP A 190 1.49 -1.17 -10.59
CA ASP A 190 0.39 -1.82 -9.88
C ASP A 190 0.23 -1.32 -8.44
N ALA A 191 1.32 -0.96 -7.75
CA ALA A 191 1.27 -0.42 -6.40
C ALA A 191 0.48 0.90 -6.30
N PRO A 192 0.83 1.98 -7.03
CA PRO A 192 0.04 3.22 -7.00
C PRO A 192 -1.37 3.03 -7.55
N ARG A 193 -1.56 2.08 -8.47
CA ARG A 193 -2.85 1.78 -9.08
C ARG A 193 -3.84 1.10 -8.12
N ILE A 194 -3.40 0.06 -7.41
CA ILE A 194 -4.21 -0.59 -6.38
C ILE A 194 -4.48 0.39 -5.24
N ALA A 195 -3.48 1.18 -4.84
CA ALA A 195 -3.66 2.22 -3.84
C ALA A 195 -4.72 3.27 -4.22
N ALA A 196 -4.72 3.75 -5.45
CA ALA A 196 -5.73 4.67 -5.96
C ALA A 196 -7.14 4.06 -5.91
N ALA A 197 -7.30 2.82 -6.41
CA ALA A 197 -8.57 2.13 -6.36
C ALA A 197 -9.05 1.87 -4.92
N ALA A 198 -8.14 1.48 -4.03
CA ALA A 198 -8.41 1.29 -2.60
C ALA A 198 -8.95 2.56 -1.96
N ALA A 199 -8.24 3.68 -2.15
CA ALA A 199 -8.64 4.99 -1.63
C ALA A 199 -10.00 5.44 -2.18
N LEU A 200 -10.24 5.26 -3.49
CA LEU A 200 -11.50 5.68 -4.09
C LEU A 200 -12.70 4.86 -3.63
N LEU A 201 -12.52 3.58 -3.32
CA LEU A 201 -13.59 2.72 -2.80
C LEU A 201 -13.73 2.77 -1.27
N GLY A 202 -12.80 3.41 -0.57
CA GLY A 202 -12.80 3.48 0.91
C GLY A 202 -12.39 2.16 1.57
N PHE A 203 -11.47 1.43 0.92
CA PHE A 203 -10.61 0.48 1.62
C PHE A 203 -9.65 1.25 2.54
N SER A 204 -9.11 0.57 3.53
CA SER A 204 -8.01 1.07 4.34
C SER A 204 -6.75 1.21 3.49
N LEU A 205 -5.89 2.14 3.86
CA LEU A 205 -4.56 2.27 3.27
C LEU A 205 -3.56 1.63 4.23
N PHE A 206 -3.29 0.35 4.01
CA PHE A 206 -2.50 -0.47 4.94
C PHE A 206 -3.13 -0.51 6.34
N TYR A 207 -4.42 -0.87 6.43
CA TYR A 207 -5.17 -0.97 7.70
C TYR A 207 -5.33 0.34 8.48
N GLU A 208 -4.88 1.47 7.94
CA GLU A 208 -5.15 2.80 8.47
C GLU A 208 -6.38 3.43 7.81
N ASP A 209 -7.02 4.37 8.51
CA ASP A 209 -8.17 5.08 7.99
C ASP A 209 -7.79 5.94 6.78
N ALA A 210 -8.44 5.69 5.65
CA ALA A 210 -8.21 6.39 4.40
C ALA A 210 -9.21 7.53 4.15
N SER A 211 -10.12 7.78 5.09
CA SER A 211 -11.29 8.64 4.87
C SER A 211 -10.94 10.06 4.41
N ALA A 212 -9.85 10.64 4.93
CA ALA A 212 -9.38 11.97 4.54
C ALA A 212 -8.92 11.99 3.07
N LEU A 213 -8.06 11.05 2.67
CA LEU A 213 -7.64 10.92 1.28
C LEU A 213 -8.82 10.58 0.35
N SER A 214 -9.69 9.65 0.73
CA SER A 214 -10.90 9.34 -0.05
C SER A 214 -11.74 10.59 -0.29
N ALA A 215 -11.97 11.40 0.76
CA ALA A 215 -12.72 12.64 0.64
C ALA A 215 -12.01 13.64 -0.28
N PHE A 216 -10.69 13.83 -0.13
CA PHE A 216 -9.89 14.68 -1.01
C PHE A 216 -10.01 14.27 -2.48
N LEU A 217 -9.86 12.99 -2.80
CA LEU A 217 -9.96 12.50 -4.18
C LEU A 217 -11.37 12.72 -4.75
N TRP A 218 -12.43 12.40 -3.99
CA TRP A 218 -13.81 12.59 -4.46
C TRP A 218 -14.20 14.07 -4.59
N ASN A 219 -13.62 14.97 -3.77
CA ASN A 219 -13.81 16.41 -3.90
C ASN A 219 -13.12 17.01 -5.13
N ALA A 220 -12.23 16.26 -5.81
CA ALA A 220 -11.66 16.69 -7.07
C ALA A 220 -12.65 16.61 -8.25
N VAL A 221 -13.81 15.98 -8.06
CA VAL A 221 -14.88 15.97 -9.07
C VAL A 221 -15.64 17.30 -9.02
N GLN A 222 -15.48 18.11 -10.06
CA GLN A 222 -16.14 19.41 -10.24
C GLN A 222 -17.13 19.30 -11.41
N ASP A 223 -18.39 19.63 -11.16
CA ASP A 223 -19.47 19.54 -12.16
C ASP A 223 -19.57 18.17 -12.88
N GLY A 224 -19.26 17.09 -12.15
CA GLY A 224 -19.28 15.72 -12.68
C GLY A 224 -18.01 15.33 -13.46
N VAL A 225 -16.96 16.17 -13.47
CA VAL A 225 -15.70 15.91 -14.15
C VAL A 225 -14.53 15.93 -13.17
N PRO A 226 -13.65 14.93 -13.16
CA PRO A 226 -12.42 14.97 -12.36
C PRO A 226 -11.50 16.12 -12.79
N SER A 227 -11.12 16.98 -11.85
CA SER A 227 -10.22 18.12 -12.06
C SER A 227 -8.79 17.75 -11.68
N LYS A 228 -7.87 17.89 -12.63
CA LYS A 228 -6.43 17.72 -12.37
C LYS A 228 -5.90 18.79 -11.42
N ASP A 229 -6.39 20.01 -11.55
CA ASP A 229 -5.93 21.14 -10.75
C ASP A 229 -6.33 20.97 -9.28
N ALA A 230 -7.51 20.41 -9.00
CA ALA A 230 -7.93 20.06 -7.65
C ALA A 230 -7.06 18.98 -6.98
N LEU A 231 -6.32 18.18 -7.78
CA LEU A 231 -5.38 17.16 -7.31
C LEU A 231 -3.92 17.64 -7.31
N SER A 232 -3.67 18.90 -7.65
CA SER A 232 -2.31 19.46 -7.69
C SER A 232 -1.73 19.74 -6.31
N GLU A 233 -2.60 20.01 -5.32
CA GLU A 233 -2.23 20.25 -3.93
C GLU A 233 -2.35 18.95 -3.12
N LYS A 234 -1.31 18.61 -2.37
CA LYS A 234 -1.35 17.43 -1.49
C LYS A 234 -2.20 17.76 -0.26
N PRO A 235 -3.13 16.88 0.16
CA PRO A 235 -3.88 17.10 1.39
C PRO A 235 -2.93 17.03 2.60
N ASP A 236 -3.20 17.84 3.62
CA ASP A 236 -2.52 17.77 4.91
C ASP A 236 -3.03 16.55 5.70
N ASP A 237 -2.56 15.37 5.31
CA ASP A 237 -2.92 14.08 5.91
C ASP A 237 -1.64 13.32 6.33
N PRO A 238 -1.34 13.23 7.64
CA PRO A 238 -0.23 12.44 8.15
C PRO A 238 -0.31 10.95 7.75
N GLY A 239 -1.52 10.40 7.59
CA GLY A 239 -1.75 9.03 7.13
C GLY A 239 -1.28 8.83 5.70
N LEU A 240 -1.46 9.82 4.82
CA LEU A 240 -0.97 9.79 3.45
C LEU A 240 0.55 9.73 3.37
N SER A 241 1.24 10.50 4.22
CA SER A 241 2.71 10.50 4.28
C SER A 241 3.24 9.13 4.73
N ARG A 242 2.64 8.54 5.79
CA ARG A 242 2.99 7.18 6.23
C ARG A 242 2.69 6.14 5.16
N PHE A 243 1.54 6.22 4.50
CA PHE A 243 1.19 5.29 3.44
C PHE A 243 2.16 5.38 2.25
N THR A 244 2.55 6.59 1.87
CA THR A 244 3.54 6.81 0.80
C THR A 244 4.89 6.17 1.14
N ARG A 245 5.35 6.28 2.41
CA ARG A 245 6.55 5.59 2.90
C ARG A 245 6.43 4.07 2.74
N LYS A 246 5.30 3.48 3.14
CA LYS A 246 5.07 2.03 3.05
C LYS A 246 5.04 1.54 1.60
N MET A 247 4.41 2.31 0.71
CA MET A 247 4.42 2.04 -0.72
C MET A 247 5.84 2.13 -1.31
N ALA A 248 6.63 3.14 -0.90
CA ALA A 248 8.03 3.26 -1.30
C ALA A 248 8.87 2.08 -0.81
N ASN A 249 8.69 1.64 0.45
CA ASN A 249 9.38 0.45 0.99
C ASN A 249 9.05 -0.81 0.19
N TYR A 250 7.77 -1.04 -0.13
CA TYR A 250 7.36 -2.16 -1.00
C TYR A 250 8.05 -2.09 -2.37
N VAL A 251 8.07 -0.92 -3.00
CA VAL A 251 8.70 -0.75 -4.31
C VAL A 251 10.22 -0.95 -4.22
N ARG A 252 10.88 -0.40 -3.19
CA ARG A 252 12.32 -0.57 -3.01
C ARG A 252 12.70 -2.04 -2.85
N HIS A 253 12.04 -2.72 -1.92
CA HIS A 253 12.35 -4.11 -1.56
C HIS A 253 11.51 -5.13 -2.34
N TRP A 254 10.91 -4.74 -3.47
CA TRP A 254 10.04 -5.63 -4.22
C TRP A 254 10.66 -7.00 -4.54
N TYR A 255 11.98 -7.02 -4.79
CA TYR A 255 12.75 -8.22 -5.11
C TYR A 255 12.89 -9.25 -3.98
N ILE A 256 12.69 -8.87 -2.71
CA ILE A 256 12.87 -9.74 -1.54
C ILE A 256 11.54 -10.13 -0.89
N VAL A 257 10.45 -9.44 -1.21
CA VAL A 257 9.15 -9.57 -0.52
C VAL A 257 8.63 -11.02 -0.52
N ASP A 258 8.85 -11.77 -1.59
CA ASP A 258 8.39 -13.15 -1.72
C ASP A 258 9.27 -14.15 -0.96
N GLU A 259 10.52 -13.77 -0.66
CA GLU A 259 11.46 -14.55 0.17
C GLU A 259 11.20 -14.37 1.68
N ILE A 260 10.38 -13.39 2.05
CA ILE A 260 9.97 -13.18 3.45
C ILE A 260 8.73 -14.04 3.73
N GLU A 261 8.91 -15.09 4.52
CA GLU A 261 7.81 -15.89 5.04
C GLU A 261 7.09 -15.14 6.18
N TYR A 262 5.76 -15.25 6.23
CA TYR A 262 4.92 -14.63 7.26
C TYR A 262 3.97 -15.64 7.88
N TRP A 263 3.81 -15.58 9.20
CA TRP A 263 2.79 -16.32 9.94
C TRP A 263 2.53 -15.65 11.30
N THR A 264 1.46 -16.07 11.98
CA THR A 264 1.09 -15.54 13.30
C THR A 264 1.14 -16.62 14.37
N HIS A 265 1.51 -16.24 15.60
CA HIS A 265 1.51 -17.14 16.75
C HIS A 265 1.28 -16.36 18.05
N PHE A 266 0.62 -16.95 19.05
CA PHE A 266 0.35 -16.26 20.31
C PHE A 266 1.60 -15.98 21.16
N ASP A 267 2.67 -16.74 20.95
CA ASP A 267 3.97 -16.59 21.60
C ASP A 267 5.08 -16.77 20.57
N SER A 268 5.58 -15.67 20.02
CA SER A 268 6.67 -15.73 19.03
C SER A 268 7.99 -16.22 19.62
N PHE A 269 8.24 -15.98 20.90
CA PHE A 269 9.48 -16.41 21.56
C PHE A 269 9.56 -17.93 21.64
N GLN A 270 8.52 -18.57 22.15
CA GLN A 270 8.49 -20.03 22.28
C GLN A 270 8.52 -20.69 20.90
N ALA A 271 7.72 -20.21 19.96
CA ALA A 271 7.62 -20.82 18.64
C ALA A 271 8.91 -20.70 17.80
N LEU A 272 9.65 -19.58 17.92
CA LEU A 272 10.95 -19.43 17.27
C LEU A 272 12.04 -20.25 17.96
N LYS A 273 12.03 -20.32 19.29
CA LYS A 273 12.95 -21.17 20.05
C LYS A 273 12.80 -22.65 19.68
N ASP A 274 11.56 -23.14 19.54
CA ASP A 274 11.28 -24.52 19.13
C ASP A 274 11.75 -24.82 17.70
N LYS A 275 11.87 -23.78 16.86
CA LYS A 275 12.46 -23.85 15.51
C LYS A 275 13.98 -23.65 15.49
N GLY A 276 14.65 -23.56 16.64
CA GLY A 276 16.11 -23.44 16.73
C GLY A 276 16.65 -22.01 16.60
N PHE A 277 15.79 -20.99 16.60
CA PHE A 277 16.22 -19.60 16.54
C PHE A 277 16.70 -19.09 17.90
N THR A 278 17.82 -18.37 17.90
CA THR A 278 18.38 -17.72 19.09
C THR A 278 18.19 -16.22 19.02
N ARG A 279 17.64 -15.62 20.10
CA ARG A 279 17.44 -14.18 20.22
C ARG A 279 18.78 -13.43 20.12
N LYS A 280 18.81 -12.36 19.35
CA LYS A 280 19.97 -11.48 19.17
C LYS A 280 19.74 -10.10 19.78
N GLN A 281 18.64 -9.45 19.40
CA GLN A 281 18.36 -8.07 19.77
C GLN A 281 16.86 -7.86 19.97
N ARG A 282 16.50 -6.79 20.69
CA ARG A 282 15.12 -6.31 20.79
C ARG A 282 15.12 -4.80 20.53
N VAL A 283 14.16 -4.35 19.74
CA VAL A 283 13.90 -2.94 19.40
C VAL A 283 12.40 -2.66 19.51
N THR A 284 12.01 -1.39 19.47
CA THR A 284 10.61 -0.96 19.51
C THR A 284 10.29 -0.26 18.20
N LEU A 285 9.29 -0.73 17.44
CA LEU A 285 8.77 0.00 16.29
C LEU A 285 7.58 0.86 16.71
N ASN A 286 7.62 2.14 16.35
CA ASN A 286 6.64 3.12 16.78
C ASN A 286 5.32 2.99 15.98
N VAL A 287 4.27 3.66 16.50
CA VAL A 287 3.02 3.84 15.76
C VAL A 287 3.30 4.44 14.39
N GLY A 288 2.84 3.76 13.34
CA GLY A 288 2.96 4.19 11.95
C GLY A 288 4.08 3.52 11.17
N ASP A 289 5.08 2.92 11.83
CA ASP A 289 6.20 2.26 11.12
C ASP A 289 5.71 1.03 10.36
N ILE A 290 5.06 0.12 11.09
CA ILE A 290 4.51 -1.12 10.52
C ILE A 290 3.01 -1.29 10.81
N GLY A 291 2.34 -0.33 11.42
CA GLY A 291 0.90 -0.42 11.73
C GLY A 291 0.41 0.67 12.69
N PRO A 292 -0.86 0.61 13.14
CA PRO A 292 -1.49 1.66 13.95
C PRO A 292 -1.17 1.58 15.45
N VAL A 293 -0.37 0.60 15.88
CA VAL A 293 0.02 0.39 17.29
C VAL A 293 1.54 0.25 17.37
N GLU A 294 2.09 0.42 18.57
CA GLU A 294 3.50 0.15 18.84
C GLU A 294 3.76 -1.36 18.89
N TYR A 295 4.96 -1.77 18.45
CA TYR A 295 5.39 -3.16 18.48
C TYR A 295 6.71 -3.32 19.22
N THR A 296 6.75 -4.26 20.15
CA THR A 296 8.01 -4.88 20.55
C THR A 296 8.48 -5.78 19.42
N VAL A 297 9.69 -5.57 18.93
CA VAL A 297 10.28 -6.39 17.87
C VAL A 297 11.53 -7.08 18.38
N THR A 298 11.54 -8.40 18.31
CA THR A 298 12.70 -9.22 18.70
C THR A 298 13.29 -9.88 17.46
N ILE A 299 14.59 -9.71 17.28
CA ILE A 299 15.37 -10.28 16.18
C ILE A 299 16.02 -11.57 16.67
N TYR A 300 15.97 -12.59 15.84
CA TYR A 300 16.55 -13.90 16.07
C TYR A 300 17.37 -14.34 14.86
N ALA A 301 18.33 -15.22 15.08
CA ALA A 301 19.04 -15.92 14.02
C ALA A 301 19.22 -17.39 14.40
N ASP A 302 19.22 -18.26 13.40
CA ASP A 302 19.58 -19.67 13.56
C ASP A 302 21.02 -19.95 13.08
N GLU A 303 21.48 -21.19 13.26
CA GLU A 303 22.82 -21.62 12.83
C GLU A 303 22.90 -21.91 11.31
N THR A 304 21.75 -21.92 10.62
CA THR A 304 21.66 -22.23 9.19
C THR A 304 21.69 -21.00 8.30
N GLY A 305 21.85 -19.81 8.89
CA GLY A 305 21.92 -18.54 8.17
C GLY A 305 20.55 -17.93 7.88
N ARG A 306 19.50 -18.30 8.63
CA ARG A 306 18.20 -17.62 8.58
C ARG A 306 18.06 -16.63 9.71
N MET A 307 17.34 -15.55 9.42
CA MET A 307 16.89 -14.55 10.38
C MET A 307 15.39 -14.74 10.61
N ALA A 308 14.95 -14.46 11.84
CA ALA A 308 13.54 -14.35 12.16
C ALA A 308 13.26 -13.11 13.00
N VAL A 309 12.05 -12.59 12.88
CA VAL A 309 11.60 -11.40 13.56
C VAL A 309 10.23 -11.67 14.16
N GLY A 310 10.13 -11.58 15.49
CA GLY A 310 8.85 -11.62 16.22
C GLY A 310 8.40 -10.21 16.55
N CYS A 311 7.20 -9.83 16.11
CA CYS A 311 6.58 -8.53 16.38
C CYS A 311 5.36 -8.71 17.29
N SER A 312 5.53 -8.39 18.57
CA SER A 312 4.46 -8.43 19.57
C SER A 312 3.82 -7.05 19.72
N PRO A 313 2.50 -6.91 19.51
CA PRO A 313 1.83 -5.63 19.65
C PRO A 313 1.77 -5.22 21.13
N VAL A 314 2.11 -3.97 21.44
CA VAL A 314 2.08 -3.45 22.82
C VAL A 314 0.65 -3.20 23.30
N GLN A 315 -0.26 -2.88 22.38
CA GLN A 315 -1.69 -2.76 22.63
C GLN A 315 -2.49 -3.71 21.73
N TYR A 316 -3.75 -3.97 22.10
CA TYR A 316 -4.67 -4.73 21.26
C TYR A 316 -4.76 -4.12 19.86
N THR A 317 -4.60 -4.96 18.84
CA THR A 317 -4.80 -4.61 17.44
C THR A 317 -5.82 -5.55 16.84
N ASP A 318 -6.62 -5.02 15.91
CA ASP A 318 -7.61 -5.81 15.18
C ASP A 318 -7.03 -6.43 13.90
N ARG A 319 -5.73 -6.21 13.63
CA ARG A 319 -5.08 -6.63 12.39
C ARG A 319 -4.74 -8.12 12.34
N HIS A 320 -4.30 -8.67 13.45
CA HIS A 320 -3.82 -10.05 13.56
C HIS A 320 -4.10 -10.57 14.97
N GLN A 321 -4.00 -11.88 15.14
CA GLN A 321 -4.16 -12.53 16.44
C GLN A 321 -2.78 -13.02 16.92
N GLY A 322 -2.33 -12.50 18.06
CA GLY A 322 -1.02 -12.84 18.65
C GLY A 322 0.11 -11.94 18.13
N ASP A 323 1.27 -12.55 17.93
CA ASP A 323 2.47 -11.95 17.38
C ASP A 323 2.56 -12.23 15.86
N MET A 324 3.08 -11.26 15.12
CA MET A 324 3.49 -11.48 13.73
C MET A 324 4.92 -12.02 13.70
N ILE A 325 5.17 -13.03 12.87
CA ILE A 325 6.49 -13.61 12.72
C ILE A 325 6.90 -13.57 11.25
N PHE A 326 8.09 -13.03 11.00
CA PHE A 326 8.71 -12.95 9.69
C PHE A 326 9.98 -13.78 9.69
N THR A 327 10.23 -14.57 8.64
CA THR A 327 11.53 -15.25 8.48
C THR A 327 12.07 -15.03 7.08
N LEU A 328 13.39 -14.90 6.97
CA LEU A 328 14.08 -14.62 5.72
C LEU A 328 15.55 -15.11 5.81
N PRO A 329 16.22 -15.38 4.68
CA PRO A 329 17.66 -15.60 4.66
C PRO A 329 18.43 -14.38 5.19
N ALA A 330 19.43 -14.60 6.06
CA ALA A 330 20.23 -13.52 6.64
C ALA A 330 21.03 -12.75 5.57
N GLU A 331 21.49 -13.44 4.53
CA GLU A 331 22.20 -12.82 3.40
C GLU A 331 21.34 -11.75 2.70
N LEU A 332 20.05 -12.01 2.53
CA LEU A 332 19.14 -11.04 1.89
C LEU A 332 18.86 -9.84 2.80
N TYR A 333 18.86 -10.03 4.13
CA TYR A 333 18.79 -8.92 5.09
C TYR A 333 20.06 -8.06 5.03
N GLU A 334 21.24 -8.67 5.01
CA GLU A 334 22.51 -7.93 4.87
C GLU A 334 22.61 -7.15 3.56
N LYS A 335 22.14 -7.74 2.45
CA LYS A 335 22.05 -7.03 1.18
C LYS A 335 21.11 -5.84 1.26
N ALA A 336 19.93 -6.01 1.88
CA ALA A 336 18.99 -4.90 2.07
C ALA A 336 19.59 -3.78 2.94
N LEU A 337 20.37 -4.11 3.98
CA LEU A 337 21.09 -3.13 4.81
C LEU A 337 22.09 -2.32 3.99
N GLU A 338 22.81 -2.97 3.08
CA GLU A 338 23.76 -2.31 2.17
C GLU A 338 23.04 -1.39 1.19
N ASP A 339 21.98 -1.90 0.56
CA ASP A 339 21.16 -1.13 -0.37
C ASP A 339 20.54 0.11 0.30
N ASP A 340 19.99 -0.03 1.50
CA ASP A 340 19.37 1.05 2.29
C ASP A 340 20.38 2.02 2.91
N SER A 341 21.67 1.65 2.99
CA SER A 341 22.72 2.57 3.44
C SER A 341 23.06 3.64 2.40
N PHE A 342 22.77 3.36 1.12
CA PHE A 342 23.15 4.19 -0.02
C PHE A 342 24.64 4.57 -0.04
N GLY A 343 25.52 3.64 0.40
CA GLY A 343 26.96 3.86 0.52
C GLY A 343 27.41 4.56 1.81
N GLY A 344 26.46 4.99 2.65
CA GLY A 344 26.71 5.56 3.97
C GLY A 344 26.65 4.53 5.11
N ALA A 345 26.32 4.99 6.31
CA ALA A 345 26.16 4.13 7.48
C ALA A 345 24.91 3.24 7.39
N LYS A 346 25.08 1.94 7.65
CA LYS A 346 23.98 0.97 7.80
C LYS A 346 23.07 1.36 8.96
N ASP A 347 21.76 1.17 8.78
CA ASP A 347 20.75 1.40 9.82
C ASP A 347 19.79 0.20 9.89
N ASP A 348 20.01 -0.63 10.92
CA ASP A 348 19.17 -1.80 11.21
C ASP A 348 17.72 -1.45 11.48
N TYR A 349 17.47 -0.35 12.20
CA TYR A 349 16.11 0.06 12.53
C TYR A 349 15.32 0.39 11.26
N PHE A 350 15.91 1.23 10.41
CA PHE A 350 15.31 1.62 9.15
C PHE A 350 15.03 0.40 8.27
N THR A 351 16.05 -0.40 8.00
CA THR A 351 15.98 -1.55 7.08
C THR A 351 14.98 -2.59 7.55
N LEU A 352 15.02 -2.94 8.85
CA LEU A 352 14.07 -3.88 9.46
C LEU A 352 12.63 -3.39 9.32
N SER A 353 12.38 -2.12 9.67
CA SER A 353 11.05 -1.52 9.55
C SER A 353 10.57 -1.49 8.09
N ALA A 354 11.48 -1.22 7.14
CA ALA A 354 11.19 -1.13 5.72
C ALA A 354 10.82 -2.50 5.13
N LEU A 355 11.56 -3.56 5.47
CA LEU A 355 11.29 -4.93 5.01
C LEU A 355 9.97 -5.49 5.56
N ILE A 356 9.73 -5.33 6.86
CA ILE A 356 8.46 -5.76 7.47
C ILE A 356 7.29 -5.00 6.84
N SER A 357 7.44 -3.68 6.69
CA SER A 357 6.45 -2.82 6.04
C SER A 357 6.19 -3.23 4.59
N ALA A 358 7.24 -3.56 3.82
CA ALA A 358 7.15 -4.04 2.44
C ALA A 358 6.37 -5.36 2.35
N LYS A 359 6.68 -6.35 3.19
CA LYS A 359 5.96 -7.63 3.20
C LYS A 359 4.48 -7.44 3.53
N LEU A 360 4.22 -6.68 4.58
CA LEU A 360 2.87 -6.36 5.01
C LEU A 360 2.08 -5.57 3.95
N PHE A 361 2.76 -4.75 3.15
CA PHE A 361 2.13 -3.97 2.09
C PHE A 361 1.78 -4.90 0.93
N SER A 362 2.65 -5.86 0.61
CA SER A 362 2.38 -6.90 -0.39
C SER A 362 1.11 -7.68 -0.06
N MET A 363 0.98 -8.14 1.18
CA MET A 363 -0.23 -8.86 1.65
C MET A 363 -1.49 -7.98 1.56
N TRP A 364 -1.40 -6.72 1.99
CA TRP A 364 -2.51 -5.78 1.85
C TRP A 364 -2.88 -5.52 0.38
N LYS A 365 -1.87 -5.34 -0.49
CA LYS A 365 -2.03 -5.12 -1.92
C LYS A 365 -2.72 -6.32 -2.58
N GLU A 366 -2.31 -7.55 -2.24
CA GLU A 366 -2.93 -8.78 -2.72
C GLU A 366 -4.39 -8.88 -2.27
N ARG A 367 -4.64 -8.66 -0.97
CA ARG A 367 -5.99 -8.68 -0.38
C ARG A 367 -6.93 -7.67 -1.02
N VAL A 368 -6.49 -6.42 -1.23
CA VAL A 368 -7.33 -5.41 -1.89
C VAL A 368 -7.42 -5.70 -3.39
N GLY A 369 -6.32 -6.16 -3.99
CA GLY A 369 -6.21 -6.56 -5.39
C GLY A 369 -7.24 -7.63 -5.79
N SER A 370 -7.58 -8.56 -4.89
CA SER A 370 -8.62 -9.56 -5.14
C SER A 370 -9.98 -8.95 -5.48
N PHE A 371 -10.26 -7.70 -5.07
CA PHE A 371 -11.47 -6.97 -5.44
C PHE A 371 -11.26 -5.97 -6.57
N VAL A 372 -10.17 -5.19 -6.51
CA VAL A 372 -10.00 -4.02 -7.38
C VAL A 372 -9.29 -4.32 -8.70
N ASN A 373 -8.71 -5.51 -8.86
CA ASN A 373 -8.05 -5.90 -10.11
C ASN A 373 -9.02 -5.96 -11.31
N VAL A 374 -10.34 -5.93 -11.07
CA VAL A 374 -11.36 -5.85 -12.12
C VAL A 374 -11.33 -4.54 -12.91
N PHE A 375 -10.79 -3.46 -12.34
CA PHE A 375 -10.61 -2.20 -13.07
C PHE A 375 -9.44 -2.28 -14.06
N LEU A 376 -8.70 -3.39 -14.04
CA LEU A 376 -7.38 -3.48 -14.62
C LEU A 376 -7.29 -4.34 -15.86
N SER A 377 -8.31 -5.17 -16.09
CA SER A 377 -8.45 -5.98 -17.29
C SER A 377 -9.35 -5.24 -18.28
N PRO A 378 -8.88 -4.86 -19.48
CA PRO A 378 -9.83 -4.60 -20.57
C PRO A 378 -10.67 -5.86 -20.72
N GLY A 379 -11.99 -5.69 -20.77
CA GLY A 379 -12.97 -6.76 -20.58
C GLY A 379 -12.61 -8.09 -21.24
N VAL A 380 -12.83 -9.17 -20.49
CA VAL A 380 -13.05 -10.50 -21.09
C VAL A 380 -14.34 -10.46 -21.89
#